data_AF-A0A2H6F653-F1
#
_entry.id   AF-A0A2H6F653-F1
#
_cell.length_a   1.000
_cell.length_b   1.000
_cell.length_c   1.000
_cell.angle_alpha   90.00
_cell.angle_beta   90.00
_cell.angle_gamma   90.00
#
_symmetry.space_group_name_H-M   'P 1'
#
loop_
_entity.id
_entity.type
_entity.pdbx_description
1 polymer ?
#
loop_
_entity_poly.entity_id
_entity_poly.type
_entity_poly.pdbx_seq_one_letter_code
_entity_poly.pdbx_strand_id
1 'polypeptide(L)'
;MEEALDIEASIRGSKVFLQGEERSVNKAEKFIKELYSINSNGYVISPEDIRYVLKAVDDTSPDSSSSKNETIRKDSPGSLKEYFLSNIPVSSKKKFIVPRSETQKRYIEAIKTYDMVIGIGPAGTGKTYLAMAMAINALLKKQVSRIILARPAVEAGERLGFLPGDISEKVNPYLRPLYDALFDMMEAEKAYRLIDRGIIEIAPLAFMRGRTLNDSFIILDEAQNTTSEQMKMYLTRLGFNSKTVITGDITQIDLPAGRVSGLIETEKILKGIKGLCFVYFSEKDVVRHKLVQEIVKAYEKFEKSRNNNA
;
A
#
# COMPACT_ATOMS: atom_id res chain seq x y z
N MET A 1 15.57 -16.04 -13.86
CA MET A 1 16.24 -16.95 -12.90
C MET A 1 17.54 -17.43 -13.51
N GLU A 2 17.51 -18.04 -14.70
CA GLU A 2 18.71 -18.41 -15.46
C GLU A 2 19.68 -17.24 -15.65
N GLU A 3 19.21 -16.14 -16.27
CA GLU A 3 20.03 -14.91 -16.44
C GLU A 3 20.46 -14.25 -15.12
N ALA A 4 19.70 -14.41 -14.03
CA ALA A 4 19.97 -13.71 -12.77
C ALA A 4 20.96 -14.46 -11.88
N LEU A 5 20.97 -15.80 -11.96
CA LEU A 5 21.84 -16.65 -11.14
C LEU A 5 22.97 -17.29 -11.95
N ASP A 6 23.05 -16.99 -13.25
CA ASP A 6 24.01 -17.59 -14.19
C ASP A 6 23.96 -19.13 -14.16
N ILE A 7 22.76 -19.67 -14.37
CA ILE A 7 22.49 -21.12 -14.38
C ILE A 7 21.65 -21.50 -15.59
N GLU A 8 21.77 -22.76 -16.03
CA GLU A 8 20.84 -23.40 -16.95
C GLU A 8 19.85 -24.26 -16.16
N ALA A 9 18.55 -24.13 -16.46
CA ALA A 9 17.50 -24.89 -15.83
C ALA A 9 16.66 -25.65 -16.87
N SER A 10 16.45 -26.95 -16.65
CA SER A 10 15.56 -27.75 -17.50
C SER A 10 14.54 -28.53 -16.69
N ILE A 11 13.36 -28.75 -17.25
CA ILE A 11 12.24 -29.42 -16.56
C ILE A 11 11.95 -30.73 -17.29
N ARG A 12 11.90 -31.85 -16.54
CA ARG A 12 11.37 -33.13 -17.03
C ARG A 12 10.36 -33.70 -16.04
N GLY A 13 9.09 -33.68 -16.41
CA GLY A 13 8.00 -34.13 -15.54
C GLY A 13 7.93 -33.27 -14.27
N SER A 14 8.06 -33.91 -13.11
CA SER A 14 8.09 -33.24 -11.79
C SER A 14 9.51 -32.91 -11.29
N LYS A 15 10.54 -33.14 -12.10
CA LYS A 15 11.94 -32.87 -11.74
C LYS A 15 12.46 -31.63 -12.46
N VAL A 16 13.14 -30.77 -11.70
CA VAL A 16 13.89 -29.62 -12.20
C VAL A 16 15.37 -29.96 -12.13
N PHE A 17 16.08 -29.81 -13.24
CA PHE A 17 17.53 -29.97 -13.36
C PHE A 17 18.15 -28.59 -13.41
N LEU A 18 19.18 -28.36 -12.61
CA LEU A 18 19.91 -27.10 -12.51
C LEU A 18 21.38 -27.38 -12.80
N GLN A 19 21.98 -26.59 -13.68
CA GLN A 19 23.38 -26.72 -14.10
C GLN A 19 24.05 -25.35 -14.03
N GLY A 20 25.24 -25.28 -13.44
CA GLY A 20 25.96 -24.04 -13.20
C GLY A 20 26.94 -24.19 -12.04
N GLU A 21 27.46 -23.07 -11.53
CA GLU A 21 28.34 -23.07 -10.36
C GLU A 21 27.60 -23.56 -9.10
N GLU A 22 28.28 -24.35 -8.25
CA GLU A 22 27.68 -24.98 -7.07
C GLU A 22 26.97 -23.97 -6.14
N ARG A 23 27.55 -22.78 -5.97
CA ARG A 23 26.93 -21.68 -5.19
C ARG A 23 25.61 -21.20 -5.82
N SER A 24 25.58 -21.01 -7.13
CA SER A 24 24.41 -20.55 -7.87
C SER A 24 23.32 -21.62 -7.94
N VAL A 25 23.70 -22.88 -8.13
CA VAL A 25 22.78 -24.03 -8.12
C VAL A 25 22.12 -24.19 -6.74
N ASN A 26 22.89 -24.09 -5.65
CA ASN A 26 22.35 -24.16 -4.29
C ASN A 26 21.37 -22.99 -3.99
N LYS A 27 21.68 -21.77 -4.44
CA LYS A 27 20.75 -20.63 -4.33
C LYS A 27 19.46 -20.88 -5.10
N ALA A 28 19.56 -21.38 -6.33
CA ALA A 28 18.43 -21.69 -7.18
C ALA A 28 17.55 -22.82 -6.62
N GLU A 29 18.18 -23.87 -6.07
CA GLU A 29 17.45 -24.97 -5.43
C GLU A 29 16.65 -24.47 -4.21
N LYS A 30 17.28 -23.67 -3.34
CA LYS A 30 16.61 -23.07 -2.18
C LYS A 30 15.43 -22.19 -2.62
N PHE A 31 15.65 -21.35 -3.62
CA PHE A 31 14.63 -20.48 -4.20
C PHE A 31 13.43 -21.26 -4.75
N ILE A 32 13.66 -22.32 -5.54
CA ILE A 32 12.60 -23.16 -6.11
C ILE A 32 11.81 -23.90 -5.02
N LYS A 33 12.49 -24.44 -3.99
CA LYS A 33 11.84 -25.10 -2.86
C LYS A 33 10.95 -24.13 -2.07
N GLU A 34 11.40 -22.90 -1.88
CA GLU A 34 10.61 -21.86 -1.23
C GLU A 34 9.39 -21.46 -2.07
N LEU A 35 9.54 -21.28 -3.39
CA LEU A 35 8.41 -21.02 -4.30
C LEU A 35 7.39 -22.16 -4.28
N TYR A 36 7.83 -23.42 -4.23
CA TYR A 36 6.95 -24.58 -4.13
C TYR A 36 6.19 -24.63 -2.80
N SER A 37 6.87 -24.32 -1.68
CA SER A 37 6.25 -24.19 -0.35
C SER A 37 5.16 -23.11 -0.34
N ILE A 38 5.36 -22.02 -1.06
CA ILE A 38 4.36 -20.96 -1.22
C ILE A 38 3.21 -21.47 -2.09
N ASN A 39 3.48 -21.94 -3.31
CA ASN A 39 2.42 -22.40 -4.22
C ASN A 39 1.55 -23.54 -3.63
N SER A 40 2.14 -24.48 -2.89
CA SER A 40 1.42 -25.60 -2.24
C SER A 40 0.45 -25.19 -1.13
N ASN A 41 0.64 -24.01 -0.53
CA ASN A 41 -0.35 -23.39 0.37
C ASN A 41 -1.48 -22.67 -0.40
N GLY A 42 -1.53 -22.83 -1.72
CA GLY A 42 -2.56 -22.35 -2.64
C GLY A 42 -2.27 -21.00 -3.29
N TYR A 43 -1.09 -20.43 -3.11
CA TYR A 43 -0.80 -19.06 -3.55
C TYR A 43 -0.43 -18.98 -5.04
N VAL A 44 -0.99 -18.01 -5.76
CA VAL A 44 -0.68 -17.78 -7.19
C VAL A 44 0.50 -16.80 -7.30
N ILE A 45 1.63 -17.28 -7.82
CA ILE A 45 2.87 -16.51 -7.98
C ILE A 45 2.91 -15.92 -9.39
N SER A 46 3.08 -14.59 -9.52
CA SER A 46 3.23 -13.94 -10.82
C SER A 46 4.72 -13.81 -11.24
N PRO A 47 5.01 -13.71 -12.55
CA PRO A 47 6.38 -13.45 -13.02
C PRO A 47 7.01 -12.15 -12.51
N GLU A 48 6.20 -11.17 -12.09
CA GLU A 48 6.69 -9.94 -11.45
C GLU A 48 7.20 -10.20 -10.03
N ASP A 49 6.49 -11.04 -9.26
CA ASP A 49 6.88 -11.41 -7.90
C ASP A 49 8.23 -12.13 -7.91
N ILE A 50 8.43 -13.03 -8.88
CA ILE A 50 9.70 -13.75 -9.07
C ILE A 50 10.85 -12.77 -9.33
N ARG A 51 10.65 -11.77 -10.20
CA ARG A 51 11.68 -10.76 -10.52
C ARG A 51 12.05 -9.91 -9.32
N TYR A 52 11.06 -9.50 -8.52
CA TYR A 52 11.32 -8.69 -7.34
C TYR A 52 12.13 -9.45 -6.28
N VAL A 53 11.75 -10.70 -6.01
CA VAL A 53 12.47 -11.54 -5.04
C VAL A 53 13.91 -11.82 -5.50
N LEU A 54 14.13 -12.13 -6.78
CA LEU A 54 15.48 -12.36 -7.31
C LEU A 54 16.37 -11.14 -7.09
N LYS A 55 15.85 -9.93 -7.32
CA LYS A 55 16.58 -8.68 -7.05
C LYS A 55 16.93 -8.50 -5.57
N ALA A 56 16.00 -8.82 -4.66
CA ALA A 56 16.25 -8.73 -3.22
C ALA A 56 17.28 -9.76 -2.72
N VAL A 57 17.40 -10.91 -3.40
CA VAL A 57 18.39 -11.95 -3.07
C VAL A 57 19.78 -11.57 -3.61
N ASP A 58 19.87 -10.91 -4.77
CA ASP A 58 21.15 -10.43 -5.31
C ASP A 58 21.81 -9.36 -4.43
N ASP A 59 21.04 -8.44 -3.87
CA ASP A 59 21.52 -7.40 -2.94
C ASP A 59 22.09 -7.97 -1.61
N THR A 60 21.91 -9.27 -1.36
CA THR A 60 22.45 -9.97 -0.18
C THR A 60 23.74 -10.76 -0.45
N SER A 61 24.31 -10.65 -1.65
CA SER A 61 25.61 -11.25 -1.95
C SER A 61 26.74 -10.55 -1.16
N PRO A 62 27.50 -11.29 -0.31
CA PRO A 62 28.67 -10.74 0.35
C PRO A 62 29.83 -10.87 -0.63
N ASP A 63 30.10 -9.83 -1.43
CA ASP A 63 31.46 -9.52 -1.92
C ASP A 63 31.48 -8.25 -2.76
N SER A 64 31.68 -7.10 -2.10
CA SER A 64 32.63 -6.09 -2.57
C SER A 64 33.02 -5.21 -1.38
N SER A 65 34.26 -5.41 -0.94
CA SER A 65 34.97 -4.68 0.10
C SER A 65 34.86 -3.15 -0.04
N SER A 66 34.33 -2.47 0.98
CA SER A 66 34.79 -1.16 1.49
C SER A 66 34.03 -0.71 2.74
N SER A 67 34.80 -0.33 3.77
CA SER A 67 34.43 0.42 4.97
C SER A 67 33.80 -0.33 6.15
N LYS A 68 34.71 -0.66 7.08
CA LYS A 68 34.50 -0.80 8.52
C LYS A 68 33.55 0.29 9.03
N ASN A 69 32.40 -0.13 9.53
CA ASN A 69 31.77 0.42 10.74
C ASN A 69 30.76 -0.61 11.23
N GLU A 70 31.20 -1.41 12.19
CA GLU A 70 30.32 -2.13 13.10
C GLU A 70 29.42 -1.09 13.79
N THR A 71 28.13 -1.12 13.52
CA THR A 71 27.05 -1.30 14.50
C THR A 71 25.72 -1.27 13.72
N ILE A 72 24.83 -2.23 13.97
CA ILE A 72 23.44 -2.31 13.46
C ILE A 72 23.29 -2.82 12.00
N ARG A 73 23.49 -4.12 11.78
CA ARG A 73 22.86 -4.88 10.69
C ARG A 73 22.16 -6.12 11.27
N LYS A 74 21.08 -5.89 12.01
CA LYS A 74 20.06 -6.90 12.31
C LYS A 74 18.79 -6.38 11.64
N ASP A 75 18.30 -7.12 10.65
CA ASP A 75 16.95 -7.08 10.05
C ASP A 75 17.00 -7.37 8.53
N SER A 76 17.81 -8.35 8.14
CA SER A 76 17.64 -9.02 6.84
C SER A 76 16.64 -10.16 7.03
N PRO A 77 15.57 -10.28 6.23
CA PRO A 77 14.66 -11.42 6.34
C PRO A 77 15.42 -12.70 6.00
N GLY A 78 15.42 -13.66 6.94
CA GLY A 78 16.24 -14.88 6.89
C GLY A 78 15.70 -15.94 5.92
N SER A 79 14.51 -15.72 5.33
CA SER A 79 13.95 -16.61 4.33
C SER A 79 12.95 -15.90 3.41
N LEU A 80 12.82 -16.43 2.21
CA LEU A 80 11.84 -16.02 1.20
C LEU A 80 10.40 -16.26 1.71
N LYS A 81 10.26 -17.25 2.60
CA LYS A 81 9.03 -17.51 3.37
C LYS A 81 8.68 -16.34 4.31
N GLU A 82 9.65 -15.70 4.95
CA GLU A 82 9.45 -14.56 5.84
C GLU A 82 9.05 -13.29 5.05
N TYR A 83 9.65 -13.11 3.88
CA TYR A 83 9.24 -12.09 2.92
C TYR A 83 7.79 -12.30 2.47
N PHE A 84 7.40 -13.53 2.11
CA PHE A 84 6.03 -13.83 1.71
C PHE A 84 5.01 -13.86 2.85
N LEU A 85 5.42 -14.22 4.07
CA LEU A 85 4.57 -14.18 5.27
C LEU A 85 4.41 -12.75 5.83
N SER A 86 5.33 -11.83 5.50
CA SER A 86 5.15 -10.41 5.78
C SER A 86 4.04 -9.77 4.94
N ASN A 87 3.63 -10.44 3.86
CA ASN A 87 2.58 -10.02 2.95
C ASN A 87 1.18 -10.21 3.52
N ILE A 88 0.25 -9.51 2.88
CA ILE A 88 -1.11 -9.41 3.32
C ILE A 88 -1.95 -10.43 2.54
N PRO A 89 -2.47 -11.49 3.17
CA PRO A 89 -3.34 -12.43 2.50
C PRO A 89 -4.67 -11.76 2.18
N VAL A 90 -5.00 -11.63 0.89
CA VAL A 90 -6.30 -11.13 0.43
C VAL A 90 -7.14 -12.26 -0.17
N SER A 91 -8.45 -12.18 0.04
CA SER A 91 -9.38 -13.30 -0.16
C SER A 91 -9.71 -13.58 -1.61
N SER A 92 -9.59 -12.63 -2.55
CA SER A 92 -10.24 -12.79 -3.87
C SER A 92 -9.63 -13.83 -4.80
N LYS A 93 -8.31 -14.10 -4.71
CA LYS A 93 -7.62 -14.99 -5.67
C LYS A 93 -6.38 -15.70 -5.13
N LYS A 94 -6.19 -15.77 -3.80
CA LYS A 94 -4.92 -16.22 -3.18
C LYS A 94 -3.68 -15.53 -3.79
N LYS A 95 -3.83 -14.25 -4.18
CA LYS A 95 -2.73 -13.36 -4.56
C LYS A 95 -2.23 -12.69 -3.30
N PHE A 96 -0.92 -12.66 -3.08
CA PHE A 96 -0.35 -11.81 -2.05
C PHE A 96 -0.26 -10.39 -2.56
N ILE A 97 -0.61 -9.44 -1.70
CA ILE A 97 -0.17 -8.06 -1.90
C ILE A 97 1.21 -7.95 -1.27
N VAL A 98 2.20 -7.78 -2.15
CA VAL A 98 3.62 -7.79 -1.83
C VAL A 98 4.16 -6.36 -1.86
N PRO A 99 4.88 -5.89 -0.82
CA PRO A 99 5.56 -4.61 -0.90
C PRO A 99 6.69 -4.69 -1.92
N ARG A 100 6.69 -3.73 -2.85
CA ARG A 100 7.65 -3.57 -3.95
C ARG A 100 8.68 -2.48 -3.69
N SER A 101 8.73 -1.93 -2.48
CA SER A 101 9.82 -1.06 -2.03
C SER A 101 10.06 -1.22 -0.53
N GLU A 102 11.24 -0.81 -0.05
CA GLU A 102 11.55 -0.82 1.37
C GLU A 102 10.62 0.12 2.16
N THR A 103 10.24 1.25 1.58
CA THR A 103 9.27 2.18 2.18
C THR A 103 7.90 1.52 2.33
N GLN A 104 7.44 0.78 1.32
CA GLN A 104 6.18 0.01 1.39
C GLN A 104 6.25 -1.06 2.48
N LYS A 105 7.38 -1.75 2.63
CA LYS A 105 7.60 -2.72 3.71
C LYS A 105 7.55 -2.05 5.08
N ARG A 106 8.28 -0.95 5.27
CA ARG A 106 8.25 -0.14 6.49
C ARG A 106 6.85 0.37 6.81
N TYR A 107 6.08 0.76 5.80
CA TYR A 107 4.69 1.19 5.96
C TYR A 107 3.80 0.07 6.49
N ILE A 108 3.90 -1.13 5.94
CA ILE A 108 3.16 -2.31 6.41
C ILE A 108 3.51 -2.62 7.87
N GLU A 109 4.80 -2.60 8.22
CA GLU A 109 5.26 -2.85 9.60
C GLU A 109 4.80 -1.75 10.57
N ALA A 110 4.80 -0.49 10.13
CA ALA A 110 4.24 0.62 10.90
C ALA A 110 2.74 0.39 11.16
N ILE A 111 1.97 -0.02 10.15
CA ILE A 111 0.54 -0.32 10.32
C ILE A 111 0.35 -1.47 11.31
N LYS A 112 1.19 -2.51 11.31
CA LYS A 112 1.09 -3.60 12.30
C LYS A 112 1.33 -3.08 13.72
N THR A 113 2.29 -2.18 13.89
CA THR A 113 2.83 -1.79 15.21
C THR A 113 2.09 -0.63 15.88
N TYR A 114 1.68 0.38 15.11
CA TYR A 114 1.15 1.64 15.65
C TYR A 114 -0.36 1.76 15.48
N ASP A 115 -1.05 2.36 16.44
CA ASP A 115 -2.50 2.57 16.38
C ASP A 115 -2.89 3.64 15.35
N MET A 116 -1.99 4.57 15.06
CA MET A 116 -2.17 5.59 14.04
C MET A 116 -0.96 5.65 13.12
N VAL A 117 -1.20 5.50 11.81
CA VAL A 117 -0.14 5.64 10.79
C VAL A 117 -0.56 6.66 9.74
N ILE A 118 0.35 7.57 9.40
CA ILE A 118 0.14 8.60 8.38
C ILE A 118 1.12 8.35 7.24
N GLY A 119 0.59 7.90 6.09
CA GLY A 119 1.34 7.65 4.87
C GLY A 119 1.24 8.84 3.90
N ILE A 120 2.35 9.55 3.71
CA ILE A 120 2.41 10.76 2.86
C ILE A 120 3.30 10.50 1.65
N GLY A 121 2.82 10.79 0.45
CA GLY A 121 3.66 10.85 -0.74
C GLY A 121 2.90 10.68 -2.05
N PRO A 122 3.60 10.55 -3.18
CA PRO A 122 3.01 10.65 -4.52
C PRO A 122 1.92 9.62 -4.83
N ALA A 123 1.07 9.90 -5.82
CA ALA A 123 0.13 8.93 -6.38
C ALA A 123 0.85 7.73 -7.04
N GLY A 124 0.33 6.52 -6.84
CA GLY A 124 0.93 5.29 -7.39
C GLY A 124 2.04 4.67 -6.53
N THR A 125 2.30 5.20 -5.34
CA THR A 125 3.22 4.61 -4.33
C THR A 125 2.62 3.45 -3.53
N GLY A 126 1.32 3.17 -3.72
CA GLY A 126 0.61 2.06 -3.07
C GLY A 126 0.08 2.36 -1.67
N LYS A 127 0.23 3.57 -1.13
CA LYS A 127 -0.17 3.95 0.24
C LYS A 127 -1.60 3.54 0.62
N THR A 128 -2.60 3.85 -0.20
CA THR A 128 -4.01 3.51 0.07
C THR A 128 -4.28 2.02 -0.16
N TYR A 129 -3.74 1.47 -1.24
CA TYR A 129 -3.90 0.06 -1.59
C TYR A 129 -3.34 -0.88 -0.51
N LEU A 130 -2.15 -0.60 0.01
CA LEU A 130 -1.52 -1.37 1.09
C LEU A 130 -2.29 -1.21 2.42
N ALA A 131 -2.81 -0.01 2.72
CA ALA A 131 -3.63 0.21 3.91
C ALA A 131 -4.93 -0.62 3.86
N MET A 132 -5.61 -0.61 2.72
CA MET A 132 -6.84 -1.38 2.52
C MET A 132 -6.58 -2.88 2.62
N ALA A 133 -5.48 -3.35 2.04
CA ALA A 133 -5.06 -4.73 2.20
C ALA A 133 -4.90 -5.08 3.69
N MET A 134 -4.18 -4.25 4.46
CA MET A 134 -3.96 -4.47 5.89
C MET A 134 -5.29 -4.52 6.66
N ALA A 135 -6.23 -3.64 6.34
CA ALA A 135 -7.56 -3.62 6.93
C ALA A 135 -8.33 -4.91 6.67
N ILE A 136 -8.36 -5.37 5.41
CA ILE A 136 -9.02 -6.62 5.02
C ILE A 136 -8.42 -7.81 5.74
N ASN A 137 -7.09 -7.89 5.82
CA ASN A 137 -6.42 -8.95 6.56
C ASN A 137 -6.74 -8.91 8.05
N ALA A 138 -6.78 -7.72 8.67
CA ALA A 138 -7.18 -7.58 10.07
C ALA A 138 -8.62 -8.06 10.32
N LEU A 139 -9.55 -7.73 9.41
CA LEU A 139 -10.93 -8.21 9.45
C LEU A 139 -11.02 -9.74 9.30
N LEU A 140 -10.32 -10.31 8.30
CA LEU A 140 -10.30 -11.76 8.06
C LEU A 140 -9.69 -12.55 9.23
N LYS A 141 -8.70 -11.96 9.92
CA LYS A 141 -8.08 -12.51 11.14
C LYS A 141 -8.91 -12.23 12.40
N LYS A 142 -10.06 -11.58 12.29
CA LYS A 142 -10.94 -11.18 13.41
C LYS A 142 -10.22 -10.31 14.46
N GLN A 143 -9.22 -9.54 14.03
CA GLN A 143 -8.54 -8.57 14.90
C GLN A 143 -9.37 -7.31 15.10
N VAL A 144 -10.20 -6.99 14.11
CA VAL A 144 -11.24 -5.96 14.14
C VAL A 144 -12.54 -6.55 13.64
N SER A 145 -13.68 -6.00 14.06
CA SER A 145 -14.99 -6.41 13.57
C SER A 145 -15.46 -5.63 12.35
N ARG A 146 -14.89 -4.44 12.09
CA ARG A 146 -15.33 -3.54 11.01
C ARG A 146 -14.18 -2.85 10.29
N ILE A 147 -14.42 -2.49 9.03
CA ILE A 147 -13.55 -1.61 8.24
C ILE A 147 -14.36 -0.36 7.88
N ILE A 148 -13.76 0.82 8.03
CA ILE A 148 -14.38 2.08 7.63
C ILE A 148 -13.41 2.81 6.68
N LEU A 149 -13.85 3.03 5.45
CA LEU A 149 -13.11 3.76 4.43
C LEU A 149 -13.77 5.13 4.27
N ALA A 150 -13.04 6.18 4.61
CA ALA A 150 -13.48 7.56 4.55
C ALA A 150 -12.67 8.34 3.52
N ARG A 151 -13.34 9.23 2.77
CA ARG A 151 -12.70 10.20 1.88
C ARG A 151 -13.37 11.56 2.05
N PRO A 152 -12.62 12.68 2.11
CA PRO A 152 -13.24 14.00 2.11
C PRO A 152 -13.93 14.26 0.77
N ALA A 153 -15.11 14.86 0.82
CA ALA A 153 -15.76 15.36 -0.38
C ALA A 153 -15.06 16.67 -0.78
N VAL A 154 -14.52 16.72 -1.99
CA VAL A 154 -13.83 17.88 -2.55
C VAL A 154 -14.40 18.13 -3.93
N GLU A 155 -14.78 19.37 -4.20
CA GLU A 155 -15.26 19.79 -5.51
C GLU A 155 -14.06 19.93 -6.46
N ALA A 156 -13.50 18.81 -6.88
CA ALA A 156 -12.44 18.79 -7.89
C ALA A 156 -13.05 19.11 -9.26
N GLY A 157 -13.08 20.39 -9.61
CA GLY A 157 -13.38 20.88 -10.97
C GLY A 157 -14.86 20.91 -11.40
N GLU A 158 -15.71 20.05 -10.84
CA GLU A 158 -17.16 20.05 -11.10
C GLU A 158 -17.94 20.31 -9.80
N ARG A 159 -18.86 21.30 -9.81
CA ARG A 159 -19.64 21.63 -8.60
C ARG A 159 -20.57 20.46 -8.27
N LEU A 160 -20.57 20.02 -7.01
CA LEU A 160 -21.38 18.90 -6.52
C LEU A 160 -22.89 19.07 -6.81
N GLY A 161 -23.32 20.32 -7.01
CA GLY A 161 -24.70 20.70 -7.31
C GLY A 161 -25.24 20.30 -8.69
N PHE A 162 -24.44 19.79 -9.63
CA PHE A 162 -24.89 19.49 -11.01
C PHE A 162 -25.12 18.02 -11.35
N LEU A 163 -24.72 17.07 -10.49
CA LEU A 163 -25.02 15.65 -10.72
C LEU A 163 -26.51 15.41 -10.40
N PRO A 164 -27.34 14.89 -11.33
CA PRO A 164 -28.72 14.50 -10.98
C PRO A 164 -28.69 13.29 -10.02
N GLY A 165 -29.66 13.21 -9.10
CA GLY A 165 -29.79 12.07 -8.19
C GLY A 165 -29.71 12.41 -6.68
N ASP A 166 -29.88 11.38 -5.87
CA ASP A 166 -29.82 11.46 -4.41
C ASP A 166 -28.40 11.75 -3.91
N ILE A 167 -28.25 12.24 -2.67
CA ILE A 167 -26.92 12.58 -2.08
C ILE A 167 -25.94 11.40 -2.19
N SER A 168 -26.44 10.16 -2.10
CA SER A 168 -25.63 8.95 -2.24
C SER A 168 -25.10 8.76 -3.67
N GLU A 169 -25.89 9.09 -4.70
CA GLU A 169 -25.52 8.97 -6.12
C GLU A 169 -24.50 10.04 -6.50
N LYS A 170 -24.61 11.24 -5.92
CA LYS A 170 -23.69 12.37 -6.14
C LYS A 170 -22.29 12.14 -5.57
N VAL A 171 -22.17 11.40 -4.46
CA VAL A 171 -20.88 11.18 -3.78
C VAL A 171 -20.21 9.87 -4.25
N ASN A 172 -20.96 8.99 -4.91
CA ASN A 172 -20.48 7.71 -5.42
C ASN A 172 -19.22 7.82 -6.32
N PRO A 173 -19.11 8.78 -7.26
CA PRO A 173 -17.93 8.90 -8.12
C PRO A 173 -16.62 9.06 -7.34
N TYR A 174 -16.62 9.83 -6.25
CA TYR A 174 -15.43 10.07 -5.43
C TYR A 174 -15.04 8.86 -4.59
N LEU A 175 -16.02 8.03 -4.22
CA LEU A 175 -15.79 6.80 -3.46
C LEU A 175 -15.43 5.63 -4.36
N ARG A 176 -15.69 5.72 -5.68
CA ARG A 176 -15.51 4.64 -6.63
C ARG A 176 -14.11 3.99 -6.60
N PRO A 177 -13.00 4.75 -6.51
CA PRO A 177 -11.67 4.12 -6.41
C PRO A 177 -11.51 3.19 -5.19
N LEU A 178 -12.20 3.47 -4.09
CA LEU A 178 -12.20 2.61 -2.89
C LEU A 178 -13.02 1.34 -3.13
N TYR A 179 -14.13 1.40 -3.87
CA TYR A 179 -14.87 0.21 -4.30
C TYR A 179 -14.04 -0.67 -5.23
N ASP A 180 -13.42 -0.07 -6.25
CA ASP A 180 -12.62 -0.81 -7.23
C ASP A 180 -11.43 -1.51 -6.54
N ALA A 181 -10.70 -0.80 -5.67
CA ALA A 181 -9.61 -1.40 -4.89
C ALA A 181 -10.07 -2.52 -3.95
N LEU A 182 -11.27 -2.41 -3.36
CA LEU A 182 -11.84 -3.47 -2.52
C LEU A 182 -12.16 -4.72 -3.36
N PHE A 183 -12.73 -4.55 -4.55
CA PHE A 183 -13.07 -5.66 -5.45
C PHE A 183 -11.84 -6.33 -6.09
N ASP A 184 -10.72 -5.62 -6.18
CA ASP A 184 -9.44 -6.25 -6.53
C ASP A 184 -8.97 -7.23 -5.44
N MET A 185 -9.24 -6.93 -4.17
CA MET A 185 -8.77 -7.68 -2.99
C MET A 185 -9.76 -8.75 -2.49
N MET A 186 -11.05 -8.58 -2.78
CA MET A 186 -12.12 -9.47 -2.33
C MET A 186 -13.06 -9.84 -3.47
N GLU A 187 -13.57 -11.07 -3.48
CA GLU A 187 -14.63 -11.46 -4.42
C GLU A 187 -15.80 -10.48 -4.31
N ALA A 188 -16.28 -9.97 -5.44
CA ALA A 188 -17.29 -8.91 -5.47
C ALA A 188 -18.53 -9.27 -4.64
N GLU A 189 -19.06 -10.48 -4.78
CA GLU A 189 -20.24 -10.95 -4.03
C GLU A 189 -19.98 -10.97 -2.51
N LYS A 190 -18.78 -11.34 -2.08
CA LYS A 190 -18.39 -11.30 -0.66
C LYS A 190 -18.24 -9.86 -0.18
N ALA A 191 -17.63 -9.00 -0.97
CA ALA A 191 -17.48 -7.58 -0.64
C ALA A 191 -18.86 -6.89 -0.50
N TYR A 192 -19.78 -7.09 -1.44
CA TYR A 192 -21.14 -6.56 -1.35
C TYR A 192 -21.86 -7.02 -0.08
N ARG A 193 -21.82 -8.32 0.25
CA ARG A 193 -22.42 -8.83 1.48
C ARG A 193 -21.85 -8.19 2.75
N LEU A 194 -20.56 -7.86 2.78
CA LEU A 194 -19.94 -7.18 3.92
C LEU A 194 -20.32 -5.71 4.00
N ILE A 195 -20.48 -5.05 2.85
CA ILE A 195 -20.96 -3.67 2.74
C ILE A 195 -22.42 -3.58 3.21
N ASP A 196 -23.31 -4.43 2.70
CA ASP A 196 -24.73 -4.43 3.06
C ASP A 196 -24.96 -4.70 4.56
N ARG A 197 -24.08 -5.50 5.17
CA ARG A 197 -24.10 -5.77 6.63
C ARG A 197 -23.49 -4.66 7.48
N GLY A 198 -22.92 -3.61 6.86
CA GLY A 198 -22.20 -2.54 7.56
C GLY A 198 -20.89 -3.00 8.21
N ILE A 199 -20.34 -4.15 7.80
CA ILE A 199 -19.03 -4.62 8.25
C ILE A 199 -17.92 -3.84 7.55
N ILE A 200 -18.11 -3.53 6.26
CA ILE A 200 -17.27 -2.61 5.50
C ILE A 200 -18.11 -1.38 5.17
N GLU A 201 -17.76 -0.24 5.74
CA GLU A 201 -18.42 1.04 5.44
C GLU A 201 -17.53 1.85 4.49
N ILE A 202 -18.08 2.32 3.37
CA ILE A 202 -17.40 3.27 2.47
C ILE A 202 -18.24 4.54 2.46
N ALA A 203 -17.71 5.62 3.05
CA ALA A 203 -18.52 6.80 3.32
C ALA A 203 -17.73 8.12 3.20
N PRO A 204 -18.42 9.25 3.00
CA PRO A 204 -17.79 10.57 3.07
C PRO A 204 -17.30 10.88 4.48
N LEU A 205 -16.21 11.65 4.61
CA LEU A 205 -15.64 12.02 5.92
C LEU A 205 -16.66 12.66 6.88
N ALA A 206 -17.65 13.40 6.37
CA ALA A 206 -18.70 14.03 7.19
C ALA A 206 -19.48 13.02 8.05
N PHE A 207 -19.60 11.77 7.62
CA PHE A 207 -20.32 10.70 8.33
C PHE A 207 -19.56 10.19 9.57
N MET A 208 -18.31 10.63 9.76
CA MET A 208 -17.52 10.30 10.95
C MET A 208 -17.89 11.18 12.15
N ARG A 209 -18.60 12.29 11.93
CA ARG A 209 -18.95 13.26 12.97
C ARG A 209 -19.79 12.61 14.07
N GLY A 210 -19.42 12.86 15.33
CA GLY A 210 -20.16 12.36 16.49
C GLY A 210 -20.01 10.86 16.77
N ARG A 211 -19.19 10.13 16.00
CA ARG A 211 -18.95 8.70 16.21
C ARG A 211 -17.76 8.46 17.13
N THR A 212 -17.78 7.33 17.82
CA THR A 212 -16.59 6.72 18.40
C THR A 212 -16.41 5.36 17.74
N LEU A 213 -15.27 5.17 17.08
CA LEU A 213 -15.03 4.03 16.20
C LEU A 213 -14.26 2.97 16.97
N ASN A 214 -14.98 2.12 17.71
CA ASN A 214 -14.43 0.97 18.44
C ASN A 214 -14.40 -0.28 17.55
N ASP A 215 -13.40 -1.12 17.80
CA ASP A 215 -13.20 -2.42 17.16
C ASP A 215 -13.19 -2.34 15.62
N SER A 216 -12.52 -1.32 15.11
CA SER A 216 -12.54 -0.93 13.70
C SER A 216 -11.15 -0.68 13.15
N PHE A 217 -10.95 -1.00 11.87
CA PHE A 217 -9.83 -0.49 11.08
C PHE A 217 -10.34 0.65 10.19
N ILE A 218 -9.87 1.87 10.42
CA ILE A 218 -10.33 3.07 9.73
C ILE A 218 -9.25 3.56 8.76
N ILE A 219 -9.63 3.92 7.54
CA ILE A 219 -8.74 4.53 6.55
C ILE A 219 -9.34 5.85 6.11
N LEU A 220 -8.57 6.95 6.26
CA LEU A 220 -8.87 8.24 5.65
C LEU A 220 -8.00 8.43 4.43
N ASP A 221 -8.60 8.33 3.25
CA ASP A 221 -7.92 8.54 1.97
C ASP A 221 -8.04 9.98 1.47
N GLU A 222 -7.09 10.41 0.63
CA GLU A 222 -6.93 11.80 0.17
C GLU A 222 -6.97 12.84 1.29
N ALA A 223 -6.29 12.55 2.40
CA ALA A 223 -6.29 13.38 3.58
C ALA A 223 -5.75 14.80 3.36
N GLN A 224 -4.98 15.04 2.29
CA GLN A 224 -4.52 16.39 1.93
C GLN A 224 -5.69 17.33 1.65
N ASN A 225 -6.85 16.79 1.28
CA ASN A 225 -8.06 17.54 0.98
C ASN A 225 -8.98 17.74 2.20
N THR A 226 -8.45 17.54 3.40
CA THR A 226 -9.15 17.89 4.65
C THR A 226 -8.74 19.28 5.13
N THR A 227 -9.68 19.99 5.76
CA THR A 227 -9.33 21.17 6.58
C THR A 227 -8.77 20.74 7.94
N SER A 228 -8.11 21.66 8.63
CA SER A 228 -7.68 21.50 10.03
C SER A 228 -8.79 20.99 10.95
N GLU A 229 -9.99 21.56 10.83
CA GLU A 229 -11.15 21.18 11.64
C GLU A 229 -11.62 19.76 11.34
N GLN A 230 -11.66 19.39 10.05
CA GLN A 230 -12.05 18.04 9.62
C GLN A 230 -11.02 17.00 10.08
N MET A 231 -9.73 17.31 9.98
CA MET A 231 -8.67 16.43 10.44
C MET A 231 -8.71 16.25 11.96
N LYS A 232 -8.85 17.33 12.73
CA LYS A 232 -9.04 17.26 14.19
C LYS A 232 -10.30 16.46 14.57
N MET A 233 -11.41 16.68 13.85
CA MET A 233 -12.64 15.92 14.02
C MET A 233 -12.38 14.43 13.83
N TYR A 234 -11.70 14.04 12.75
CA TYR A 234 -11.37 12.66 12.42
C TYR A 234 -10.45 12.00 13.45
N LEU A 235 -9.33 12.65 13.78
CA LEU A 235 -8.31 12.13 14.71
C LEU A 235 -8.89 11.81 16.09
N THR A 236 -9.94 12.52 16.51
CA THR A 236 -10.61 12.31 17.80
C THR A 236 -11.73 11.27 17.77
N ARG A 237 -11.95 10.55 16.65
CA ARG A 237 -12.96 9.49 16.55
C ARG A 237 -12.43 8.09 16.90
N LEU A 238 -11.10 7.92 16.99
CA LEU A 238 -10.48 6.61 17.24
C LEU A 238 -10.91 6.08 18.62
N GLY A 239 -11.53 4.89 18.63
CA GLY A 239 -11.99 4.21 19.84
C GLY A 239 -11.04 3.09 20.29
N PHE A 240 -11.51 2.28 21.25
CA PHE A 240 -10.79 1.11 21.76
C PHE A 240 -10.71 -0.01 20.72
N ASN A 241 -9.63 -0.80 20.80
CA ASN A 241 -9.32 -1.89 19.88
C ASN A 241 -9.41 -1.49 18.39
N SER A 242 -9.04 -0.24 18.08
CA SER A 242 -9.13 0.29 16.74
C SER A 242 -7.78 0.78 16.26
N LYS A 243 -7.64 0.80 14.94
CA LYS A 243 -6.47 1.33 14.26
C LYS A 243 -6.92 2.26 13.15
N THR A 244 -6.15 3.33 12.93
CA THR A 244 -6.40 4.24 11.82
C THR A 244 -5.17 4.43 10.95
N VAL A 245 -5.41 4.49 9.65
CA VAL A 245 -4.41 4.86 8.65
C VAL A 245 -4.89 6.07 7.87
N ILE A 246 -4.03 7.07 7.72
CA ILE A 246 -4.33 8.31 7.01
C ILE A 246 -3.40 8.36 5.81
N THR A 247 -3.94 8.47 4.60
CA THR A 247 -3.17 8.52 3.35
C THR A 247 -3.39 9.83 2.63
N GLY A 248 -2.33 10.41 2.08
CA GLY A 248 -2.46 11.62 1.29
C GLY A 248 -1.21 11.98 0.48
N ASP A 249 -1.37 12.95 -0.41
CA ASP A 249 -0.32 13.51 -1.24
C ASP A 249 -0.31 15.03 -1.08
N ILE A 250 0.67 15.57 -0.35
CA ILE A 250 0.76 17.02 -0.08
C ILE A 250 1.01 17.87 -1.33
N THR A 251 1.33 17.25 -2.47
CA THR A 251 1.49 17.94 -3.77
C THR A 251 0.18 18.08 -4.54
N GLN A 252 -0.89 17.37 -4.15
CA GLN A 252 -2.19 17.32 -4.84
C GLN A 252 -3.31 17.85 -3.95
N ILE A 253 -3.20 19.11 -3.53
CA ILE A 253 -4.19 19.77 -2.67
C ILE A 253 -5.26 20.44 -3.54
N ASP A 254 -6.48 19.93 -3.46
CA ASP A 254 -7.66 20.44 -4.17
C ASP A 254 -8.53 21.36 -3.30
N LEU A 255 -8.00 21.82 -2.16
CA LEU A 255 -8.71 22.75 -1.28
C LEU A 255 -8.85 24.14 -1.93
N PRO A 256 -9.95 24.86 -1.66
CA PRO A 256 -10.10 26.25 -2.08
C PRO A 256 -8.92 27.12 -1.62
N ALA A 257 -8.54 28.07 -2.48
CA ALA A 257 -7.44 29.00 -2.22
C ALA A 257 -7.56 29.67 -0.84
N GLY A 258 -6.46 29.70 -0.09
CA GLY A 258 -6.38 30.29 1.25
C GLY A 258 -6.70 29.33 2.40
N ARG A 259 -7.13 28.09 2.14
CA ARG A 259 -7.28 27.07 3.19
C ARG A 259 -6.00 26.24 3.34
N VAL A 260 -5.57 26.06 4.58
CA VAL A 260 -4.46 25.17 4.93
C VAL A 260 -4.97 23.73 4.98
N SER A 261 -4.20 22.82 4.39
CA SER A 261 -4.46 21.38 4.49
C SER A 261 -4.26 20.89 5.93
N GLY A 262 -5.27 20.20 6.45
CA GLY A 262 -5.21 19.57 7.78
C GLY A 262 -4.12 18.51 7.87
N LEU A 263 -3.78 17.84 6.77
CA LEU A 263 -2.67 16.88 6.73
C LEU A 263 -1.32 17.56 6.98
N ILE A 264 -1.06 18.70 6.32
CA ILE A 264 0.18 19.47 6.49
C ILE A 264 0.29 20.03 7.92
N GLU A 265 -0.83 20.50 8.47
CA GLU A 265 -0.83 21.03 9.83
C GLU A 265 -0.59 19.93 10.87
N THR A 266 -1.22 18.77 10.67
CA THR A 266 -1.11 17.59 11.55
C THR A 266 0.33 17.08 11.63
N GLU A 267 1.07 17.12 10.53
CA GLU A 267 2.49 16.78 10.53
C GLU A 267 3.31 17.65 11.50
N LYS A 268 2.95 18.93 11.67
CA LYS A 268 3.61 19.82 12.62
C LYS A 268 3.13 19.58 14.05
N ILE A 269 1.82 19.40 14.24
CA ILE A 269 1.19 19.31 15.56
C ILE A 269 1.48 17.97 16.25
N LEU A 270 1.44 16.85 15.51
CA LEU A 270 1.52 15.51 16.10
C LEU A 270 2.96 14.97 16.23
N LYS A 271 3.97 15.79 15.96
CA LYS A 271 5.37 15.41 16.15
C LYS A 271 5.61 15.03 17.62
N GLY A 272 6.12 13.82 17.84
CA GLY A 272 6.52 13.33 19.16
C GLY A 272 5.42 12.60 19.96
N ILE A 273 4.21 12.44 19.42
CA ILE A 273 3.16 11.64 20.06
C ILE A 273 3.51 10.15 19.95
N LYS A 274 3.59 9.46 21.10
CA LYS A 274 3.79 8.00 21.16
C LYS A 274 2.57 7.28 20.60
N GLY A 275 2.78 6.18 19.87
CA GLY A 275 1.70 5.40 19.26
C GLY A 275 1.27 5.88 17.86
N LEU A 276 1.93 6.93 17.34
CA LEU A 276 1.75 7.44 15.99
C LEU A 276 3.04 7.28 15.16
N CYS A 277 2.91 6.93 13.88
CA CYS A 277 4.04 6.86 12.95
C CYS A 277 3.76 7.60 11.64
N PHE A 278 4.69 8.46 11.22
CA PHE A 278 4.69 9.03 9.86
C PHE A 278 5.59 8.18 8.95
N VAL A 279 5.08 7.86 7.76
CA VAL A 279 5.83 7.17 6.71
C VAL A 279 5.75 7.99 5.43
N TYR A 280 6.91 8.36 4.90
CA TYR A 280 7.04 9.22 3.74
C TYR A 280 7.46 8.40 2.52
N PHE A 281 6.65 8.45 1.48
CA PHE A 281 6.91 7.87 0.17
C PHE A 281 7.49 8.91 -0.78
N SER A 282 8.24 8.43 -1.75
CA SER A 282 8.89 9.21 -2.79
C SER A 282 8.55 8.68 -4.18
N GLU A 283 8.98 9.38 -5.22
CA GLU A 283 8.86 8.91 -6.61
C GLU A 283 9.53 7.55 -6.86
N LYS A 284 10.53 7.19 -6.05
CA LYS A 284 11.22 5.88 -6.14
C LYS A 284 10.31 4.72 -5.73
N ASP A 285 9.25 5.00 -4.99
CA ASP A 285 8.29 4.01 -4.50
C ASP A 285 7.11 3.81 -5.47
N VAL A 286 7.07 4.57 -6.56
CA VAL A 286 5.99 4.52 -7.55
C VAL A 286 6.09 3.25 -8.38
N VAL A 287 5.10 2.37 -8.23
CA VAL A 287 4.98 1.15 -9.00
C VAL A 287 3.90 1.36 -10.04
N ARG A 288 4.31 1.60 -11.28
CA ARG A 288 3.41 1.73 -12.43
C ARG A 288 3.87 0.82 -13.55
N HIS A 289 2.94 0.49 -14.44
CA HIS A 289 3.27 -0.22 -15.66
C HIS A 289 4.35 0.55 -16.45
N LYS A 290 5.30 -0.17 -17.07
CA LYS A 290 6.45 0.42 -17.78
C LYS A 290 6.04 1.50 -18.78
N LEU A 291 4.99 1.24 -19.56
CA LEU A 291 4.45 2.22 -20.53
C LEU A 291 3.99 3.52 -19.84
N VAL A 292 3.31 3.42 -18.70
CA VAL A 292 2.83 4.59 -17.95
C VAL A 292 4.01 5.40 -17.42
N GLN A 293 5.07 4.74 -16.95
CA GLN A 293 6.29 5.43 -16.52
C GLN A 293 6.95 6.19 -17.69
N GLU A 294 7.01 5.60 -18.88
CA GLU A 294 7.56 6.26 -20.07
C GLU A 294 6.70 7.46 -20.52
N ILE A 295 5.36 7.35 -20.44
CA ILE A 295 4.45 8.47 -20.72
C ILE A 295 4.68 9.62 -19.73
N VAL A 296 4.73 9.34 -18.42
CA VAL A 296 4.96 10.37 -17.40
C VAL A 296 6.30 11.10 -17.64
N LYS A 297 7.38 10.35 -17.90
CA LYS A 297 8.69 10.93 -18.23
C LYS A 297 8.65 11.82 -19.48
N ALA A 298 7.85 11.46 -20.48
CA ALA A 298 7.71 12.27 -21.71
C ALA A 298 7.05 13.63 -21.40
N TYR A 299 6.00 13.65 -20.59
CA TYR A 299 5.35 14.89 -20.14
C TYR A 299 6.27 15.74 -19.27
N GLU A 300 6.97 15.15 -18.29
CA GLU A 300 7.91 15.88 -17.44
C GLU A 300 9.04 16.55 -18.25
N LYS A 301 9.55 15.87 -19.29
CA LYS A 301 10.57 16.44 -20.19
C LYS A 301 10.02 17.64 -20.97
N PHE A 302 8.77 17.55 -21.42
CA PHE A 302 8.11 18.62 -22.16
C PHE A 302 7.80 19.83 -21.26
N GLU A 303 7.38 19.63 -20.02
CA GLU A 303 7.15 20.72 -19.07
C GLU A 303 8.46 21.43 -18.68
N LYS A 304 9.54 20.66 -18.46
CA LYS A 304 10.87 21.23 -18.19
C LYS A 304 11.41 22.05 -19.36
N SER A 305 11.22 21.59 -20.60
CA SER A 305 11.65 22.36 -21.77
C SER A 305 10.83 23.64 -21.95
N ARG A 306 9.53 23.62 -21.59
CA ARG A 306 8.67 24.81 -21.63
C ARG A 306 9.06 25.84 -20.57
N ASN A 307 9.38 25.41 -19.35
CA ASN A 307 9.81 26.31 -18.27
C ASN A 307 11.23 26.87 -18.46
N ASN A 308 12.10 26.20 -19.22
CA ASN A 308 13.43 26.72 -19.56
C ASN A 308 13.41 27.69 -20.76
N ASN A 309 12.33 27.71 -21.52
CA ASN A 309 12.13 28.59 -22.69
C ASN A 309 11.22 29.79 -22.38
N ALA A 310 10.82 29.97 -21.11
CA ALA A 310 10.04 31.08 -20.59
C ALA A 310 10.88 31.88 -19.60
#